data_AF-A0AAV4J956-F1
#
_entry.id   AF-A0AAV4J956-F1
#
_cell.length_a   1.000
_cell.length_b   1.000
_cell.length_c   1.000
_cell.angle_alpha   90.00
_cell.angle_beta   90.00
_cell.angle_gamma   90.00
#
_symmetry.space_group_name_H-M   'P 1'
#
loop_
_entity.id
_entity.type
_entity.pdbx_description
1 polymer ?
#
loop_
_entity_poly.entity_id
_entity_poly.type
_entity_poly.pdbx_seq_one_letter_code
_entity_poly.pdbx_strand_id
1 'polypeptide(L)'
;MAASSQYLCRACVRGILMPPRLLLPTYSAWSQQKRHKTLVMERVIPLPPGKDGGLPGRDEVNELHKILRPVGWTYYPNEMECILTDFVEGLGIRGDLVKVKRSVFHEELYPALLAVYASPENIAEFEEERKAKGIEKLESRLGVFARMAMKELNHLQLEVPMNTDQEWTLDKTHVQVAFRLQNSTGTGGGEQNHNNSSGHSEDSNSQPTLSLSDMKTILEDTRTYSDTSDTKRVLMCARNFVRTANDVKTLASLIYNKCLEDSSLAKRGSEICNSLTSIEVGAVQFRSCLLSLVQGDYKARDDLIKDDPSRFNGFTAFLCEIFAVMRTSTNEVFKPLVSPIFDCFNTILGPEQEEGEDNPQEFEINEDACENMAMQLQSVGRLLEEHGDDKLTHLMDRIRTCIINSRSPARVRCCLLEVVEAYARGWDSASNHTAQFYCDTAVDIISGLIL
;
A
#
# COMPACT_ATOMS: atom_id res chain seq x y z
N MET A 1 40.72 -4.16 25.94
CA MET A 1 39.32 -4.68 25.94
C MET A 1 38.45 -3.58 25.36
N ALA A 2 38.07 -3.68 24.09
CA ALA A 2 37.17 -2.73 23.45
C ALA A 2 35.83 -3.43 23.22
N ALA A 3 34.77 -2.94 23.86
CA ALA A 3 33.43 -3.44 23.60
C ALA A 3 32.93 -2.83 22.29
N SER A 4 32.93 -3.63 21.22
CA SER A 4 32.36 -3.26 19.93
C SER A 4 30.83 -3.18 20.05
N SER A 5 30.30 -1.99 20.31
CA SER A 5 28.87 -1.73 20.27
C SER A 5 28.37 -1.83 18.83
N GLN A 6 27.60 -2.86 18.52
CA GLN A 6 27.00 -3.05 17.20
C GLN A 6 25.77 -2.14 17.05
N TYR A 7 26.00 -0.89 16.64
CA TYR A 7 24.92 -0.03 16.16
C TYR A 7 24.47 -0.51 14.77
N LEU A 8 23.49 -1.41 14.77
CA LEU A 8 22.75 -1.79 13.56
C LEU A 8 22.02 -0.56 13.01
N CYS A 9 22.50 -0.05 11.88
CA CYS A 9 21.83 1.02 11.13
C CYS A 9 20.40 0.59 10.76
N ARG A 10 19.41 1.15 11.46
CA ARG A 10 17.98 0.84 11.25
C ARG A 10 17.44 1.35 9.90
N ALA A 11 18.10 2.33 9.28
CA ALA A 11 17.71 2.85 7.97
C ALA A 11 17.83 1.78 6.86
N CYS A 12 18.84 0.91 6.91
CA CYS A 12 19.02 -0.18 5.93
C CYS A 12 17.93 -1.28 5.99
N VAL A 13 17.03 -1.25 6.97
CA VAL A 13 15.93 -2.23 7.13
C VAL A 13 14.59 -1.69 6.58
N ARG A 14 14.52 -0.41 6.17
CA ARG A 14 13.30 0.20 5.60
C ARG A 14 13.54 0.85 4.24
N GLY A 15 13.27 0.10 3.18
CA GLY A 15 12.67 0.65 1.94
C GLY A 15 13.54 1.39 0.93
N ILE A 16 14.83 1.66 1.16
CA ILE A 16 15.71 2.32 0.16
C ILE A 16 16.37 1.29 -0.80
N LEU A 17 15.59 0.30 -1.22
CA LEU A 17 15.76 -0.34 -2.52
C LEU A 17 14.48 -0.04 -3.29
N MET A 18 14.56 0.92 -4.24
CA MET A 18 13.44 1.21 -5.12
C MET A 18 12.93 -0.09 -5.73
N PRO A 19 11.59 -0.31 -5.79
CA PRO A 19 11.07 -1.42 -6.57
C PRO A 19 11.58 -1.28 -8.02
N PRO A 20 11.93 -2.37 -8.72
CA PRO A 20 12.51 -2.34 -10.07
C PRO A 20 11.52 -1.93 -11.18
N ARG A 21 10.55 -1.07 -10.86
CA ARG A 21 9.63 -0.38 -11.77
C ARG A 21 10.13 0.99 -12.24
N LEU A 22 11.01 1.66 -11.49
CA LEU A 22 11.54 3.00 -11.86
C LEU A 22 12.81 2.96 -12.74
N LEU A 23 13.39 1.78 -13.00
CA LEU A 23 14.53 1.60 -13.91
C LEU A 23 14.16 1.01 -15.29
N LEU A 24 12.87 0.96 -15.63
CA LEU A 24 12.41 0.59 -16.96
C LEU A 24 11.80 1.81 -17.66
N PRO A 25 12.25 2.17 -18.88
CA PRO A 25 11.62 3.23 -19.67
C PRO A 25 10.13 2.93 -19.86
N THR A 26 9.28 3.82 -19.36
CA THR A 26 7.84 3.63 -19.08
C THR A 26 6.95 3.48 -20.32
N TYR A 27 7.52 3.18 -21.50
CA TYR A 27 6.77 3.06 -22.76
C TYR A 27 7.25 1.97 -23.74
N SER A 28 8.41 1.35 -23.55
CA SER A 28 9.02 0.49 -24.59
C SER A 28 9.08 -1.01 -24.28
N ALA A 29 9.40 -1.41 -23.05
CA ALA A 29 9.61 -2.83 -22.71
C ALA A 29 8.31 -3.66 -22.66
N TRP A 30 7.33 -3.22 -21.87
CA TRP A 30 6.06 -3.93 -21.65
C TRP A 30 5.17 -3.95 -22.91
N SER A 31 5.33 -2.96 -23.78
CA SER A 31 4.65 -2.82 -25.07
C SER A 31 4.95 -3.96 -26.06
N GLN A 32 6.04 -4.72 -25.84
CA GLN A 32 6.35 -5.88 -26.68
C GLN A 32 5.51 -7.11 -26.33
N GLN A 33 5.10 -7.30 -25.06
CA GLN A 33 4.37 -8.49 -24.60
C GLN A 33 2.88 -8.48 -24.92
N LYS A 34 2.27 -7.32 -25.21
CA LYS A 34 0.86 -7.21 -25.66
C LYS A 34 0.61 -7.69 -27.11
N ARG A 35 1.64 -8.21 -27.78
CA ARG A 35 1.55 -8.66 -29.18
C ARG A 35 1.05 -10.10 -29.27
N HIS A 36 -0.25 -10.28 -29.51
CA HIS A 36 -0.86 -11.57 -29.86
C HIS A 36 -0.32 -12.18 -31.18
N LYS A 37 0.41 -11.38 -31.97
CA LYS A 37 1.04 -11.77 -33.23
C LYS A 37 2.47 -11.24 -33.32
N THR A 38 3.42 -12.11 -33.62
CA THR A 38 4.81 -11.77 -33.97
C THR A 38 5.00 -11.95 -35.47
N LEU A 39 5.51 -10.92 -36.15
CA LEU A 39 5.94 -11.05 -37.54
C LEU A 39 7.35 -11.67 -37.53
N VAL A 40 7.47 -12.89 -38.03
CA VAL A 40 8.75 -13.56 -38.19
C VAL A 40 9.44 -13.02 -39.42
N MET A 41 10.61 -12.41 -39.22
CA MET A 41 11.47 -11.86 -40.24
C MET A 41 12.72 -12.73 -40.39
N GLU A 42 13.09 -13.05 -41.63
CA GLU A 42 14.35 -13.73 -41.97
C GLU A 42 15.32 -12.72 -42.59
N ARG A 43 16.61 -12.86 -42.28
CA ARG A 43 17.67 -12.10 -42.94
C ARG A 43 17.90 -12.69 -44.33
N VAL A 44 17.73 -11.88 -45.38
CA VAL A 44 17.95 -12.33 -46.77
C VAL A 44 19.43 -12.59 -47.04
N ILE A 45 20.32 -11.96 -46.27
CA ILE A 45 21.77 -12.13 -46.34
C ILE A 45 22.27 -12.51 -44.93
N PRO A 46 23.09 -13.57 -44.76
CA PRO A 46 23.68 -13.91 -43.47
C PRO A 46 24.57 -12.78 -42.97
N LEU A 47 24.69 -12.65 -41.64
CA LEU A 47 25.59 -11.67 -41.02
C LEU A 47 27.04 -11.93 -41.49
N PRO A 48 27.76 -10.93 -42.00
CA PRO A 48 29.19 -11.09 -42.25
C PRO A 48 29.91 -11.36 -40.91
N PRO A 49 30.90 -12.25 -40.88
CA PRO A 49 31.69 -12.48 -39.67
C PRO A 49 32.40 -11.18 -39.27
N GLY A 50 32.49 -10.92 -37.97
CA GLY A 50 33.32 -9.86 -37.41
C GLY A 50 34.81 -10.13 -37.67
N LYS A 51 35.65 -9.13 -37.38
CA LYS A 51 37.10 -9.15 -37.69
C LYS A 51 37.84 -10.39 -37.14
N ASP A 52 37.40 -10.91 -36.00
CA ASP A 52 37.97 -12.08 -35.33
C ASP A 52 37.19 -13.39 -35.59
N GLY A 53 36.31 -13.41 -36.61
CA GLY A 53 35.38 -14.52 -36.86
C GLY A 53 34.16 -14.56 -35.92
N GLY A 54 34.10 -13.66 -34.93
CA GLY A 54 32.98 -13.50 -34.01
C GLY A 54 31.79 -12.74 -34.60
N LEU A 55 30.87 -12.29 -33.74
CA LEU A 55 29.74 -11.46 -34.14
C LEU A 55 30.22 -10.05 -34.58
N PRO A 56 29.63 -9.45 -35.63
CA PRO A 56 29.95 -8.09 -36.05
C PRO A 56 29.51 -7.03 -35.01
N GLY A 57 30.07 -5.83 -35.13
CA GLY A 57 29.84 -4.73 -34.18
C GLY A 57 28.38 -4.26 -34.15
N ARG A 58 27.92 -3.72 -33.01
CA ARG A 58 26.52 -3.33 -32.80
C ARG A 58 26.00 -2.35 -33.87
N ASP A 59 26.85 -1.44 -34.34
CA ASP A 59 26.50 -0.45 -35.36
C ASP A 59 26.41 -1.07 -36.76
N GLU A 60 27.27 -2.05 -37.07
CA GLU A 60 27.20 -2.86 -38.30
C GLU A 60 25.91 -3.70 -38.32
N VAL A 61 25.49 -4.26 -37.18
CA VAL A 61 24.21 -4.96 -37.02
C VAL A 61 23.01 -4.02 -37.22
N ASN A 62 23.12 -2.75 -36.81
CA ASN A 62 22.04 -1.77 -36.88
C ASN A 62 21.75 -1.27 -38.32
N GLU A 63 22.77 -1.17 -39.17
CA GLU A 63 22.60 -0.87 -40.60
C GLU A 63 21.91 -2.03 -41.36
N LEU A 64 22.11 -3.28 -40.92
CA LEU A 64 21.63 -4.49 -41.59
C LEU A 64 20.12 -4.77 -41.44
N HIS A 65 19.36 -3.98 -40.67
CA HIS A 65 17.89 -4.10 -40.60
C HIS A 65 17.19 -3.88 -41.95
N LYS A 66 17.89 -3.25 -42.91
CA LYS A 66 17.41 -2.93 -44.27
C LYS A 66 17.20 -4.16 -45.18
N ILE A 67 17.56 -5.37 -44.73
CA ILE A 67 17.52 -6.60 -45.55
C ILE A 67 16.79 -7.78 -44.86
N LEU A 68 15.62 -7.49 -44.30
CA LEU A 68 14.72 -8.48 -43.70
C LEU A 68 13.54 -8.79 -44.63
N ARG A 69 13.26 -10.08 -44.86
CA ARG A 69 12.02 -10.53 -45.53
C ARG A 69 11.01 -11.04 -44.50
N PRO A 70 9.71 -10.73 -44.64
CA PRO A 70 8.68 -11.41 -43.86
C PRO A 70 8.58 -12.88 -44.31
N VAL A 71 8.61 -13.79 -43.33
CA VAL A 71 8.42 -15.24 -43.55
C VAL A 71 7.00 -15.66 -43.20
N GLY A 72 6.46 -15.11 -42.11
CA GLY A 72 5.11 -15.45 -41.66
C GLY A 72 4.73 -14.79 -40.34
N TRP A 73 3.51 -15.06 -39.89
CA TRP A 73 2.99 -14.59 -38.60
C TRP A 73 2.92 -15.76 -37.61
N THR A 74 3.52 -15.60 -36.45
CA THR A 74 3.31 -16.48 -35.30
C THR A 74 2.22 -15.87 -34.42
N TYR A 75 1.12 -16.60 -34.24
CA TYR A 75 0.02 -16.21 -33.34
C TYR A 75 0.17 -16.95 -32.02
N TYR A 76 0.03 -16.23 -30.90
CA TYR A 76 0.03 -16.85 -29.58
C TYR A 76 -1.41 -17.12 -29.12
N PRO A 77 -1.68 -18.26 -28.45
CA PRO A 77 -2.97 -18.51 -27.84
C PRO A 77 -3.39 -17.40 -26.86
N ASN A 78 -4.69 -17.10 -26.83
CA ASN A 78 -5.27 -16.11 -25.91
C ASN A 78 -5.30 -16.62 -24.46
N GLU A 79 -5.20 -17.93 -24.26
CA GLU A 79 -5.15 -18.61 -22.97
C GLU A 79 -3.74 -19.18 -22.73
N MET A 80 -3.35 -19.23 -21.46
CA MET A 80 -2.04 -19.64 -21.00
C MET A 80 -2.19 -20.52 -19.76
N GLU A 81 -1.36 -21.56 -19.67
CA GLU A 81 -1.26 -22.40 -18.48
C GLU A 81 -0.25 -21.78 -17.50
N CYS A 82 -0.65 -21.65 -16.24
CA CYS A 82 0.18 -21.17 -15.15
C CYS A 82 -0.02 -21.99 -13.87
N ILE A 83 1.01 -22.04 -13.03
CA ILE A 83 0.95 -22.66 -11.71
C ILE A 83 0.70 -21.54 -10.70
N LEU A 84 -0.36 -21.64 -9.89
CA LEU A 84 -0.61 -20.68 -8.82
C LEU A 84 0.39 -20.85 -7.68
N THR A 85 0.91 -19.75 -7.14
CA THR A 85 1.85 -19.73 -5.99
C THR A 85 1.14 -19.44 -4.67
N ASP A 86 -0.07 -18.87 -4.73
CA ASP A 86 -0.93 -18.56 -3.59
C ASP A 86 -2.41 -18.79 -3.96
N PHE A 87 -3.32 -18.60 -3.01
CA PHE A 87 -4.76 -18.64 -3.26
C PHE A 87 -5.23 -17.42 -4.07
N VAL A 88 -5.93 -17.67 -5.18
CA VAL A 88 -6.51 -16.62 -6.03
C VAL A 88 -8.00 -16.89 -6.21
N GLU A 89 -8.84 -15.93 -5.80
CA GLU A 89 -10.31 -16.07 -5.82
C GLU A 89 -10.81 -16.36 -7.25
N GLY A 90 -11.61 -17.43 -7.38
CA GLY A 90 -12.17 -17.87 -8.66
C GLY A 90 -11.19 -18.62 -9.59
N LEU A 91 -9.90 -18.72 -9.26
CA LEU A 91 -8.90 -19.43 -10.06
C LEU A 91 -8.38 -20.72 -9.39
N GLY A 92 -8.04 -20.67 -8.10
CA GLY A 92 -7.55 -21.86 -7.38
C GLY A 92 -6.66 -21.57 -6.18
N ILE A 93 -5.89 -22.58 -5.78
CA ILE A 93 -4.96 -22.59 -4.64
C ILE A 93 -3.52 -22.81 -5.10
N ARG A 94 -2.56 -22.53 -4.21
CA ARG A 94 -1.13 -22.80 -4.43
C ARG A 94 -0.89 -24.22 -4.95
N GLY A 95 -0.11 -24.31 -6.03
CA GLY A 95 0.33 -25.54 -6.67
C GLY A 95 -0.62 -26.09 -7.74
N ASP A 96 -1.77 -25.47 -8.00
CA ASP A 96 -2.68 -25.90 -9.08
C ASP A 96 -2.29 -25.29 -10.43
N LEU A 97 -2.36 -26.13 -11.46
CA LEU A 97 -2.17 -25.77 -12.86
C LEU A 97 -3.50 -25.28 -13.45
N VAL A 98 -3.58 -23.98 -13.74
CA VAL A 98 -4.82 -23.29 -14.16
C VAL A 98 -4.64 -22.68 -15.55
N LYS A 99 -5.71 -22.69 -16.35
CA LYS A 99 -5.79 -21.96 -17.63
C LYS A 99 -6.39 -20.58 -17.42
N VAL A 100 -5.64 -19.56 -17.77
CA VAL A 100 -6.02 -18.15 -17.61
C VAL A 100 -5.84 -17.39 -18.91
N LYS A 101 -6.55 -16.26 -19.06
CA LYS A 101 -6.30 -15.36 -20.19
C LYS A 101 -4.90 -14.77 -20.09
N ARG A 102 -4.20 -14.66 -21.21
CA ARG A 102 -2.82 -14.17 -21.30
C ARG A 102 -2.66 -12.75 -20.72
N SER A 103 -3.67 -11.88 -20.86
CA SER A 103 -3.71 -10.55 -20.20
C SER A 103 -3.67 -10.68 -18.68
N VAL A 104 -4.61 -11.44 -18.09
CA VAL A 104 -4.72 -11.66 -16.63
C VAL A 104 -3.42 -12.22 -16.07
N PHE A 105 -2.77 -13.16 -16.77
CA PHE A 105 -1.47 -13.66 -16.33
C PHE A 105 -0.38 -12.59 -16.30
N HIS A 106 -0.15 -11.85 -17.40
CA HIS A 106 0.97 -10.88 -17.47
C HIS A 106 0.69 -9.54 -16.77
N GLU A 107 -0.57 -9.15 -16.61
CA GLU A 107 -0.96 -7.85 -16.03
C GLU A 107 -1.28 -7.95 -14.54
N GLU A 108 -1.80 -9.09 -14.08
CA GLU A 108 -2.26 -9.27 -12.69
C GLU A 108 -1.46 -10.35 -11.95
N LEU A 109 -1.46 -11.60 -12.42
CA LEU A 109 -0.97 -12.74 -11.63
C LEU A 109 0.56 -12.83 -11.52
N TYR A 110 1.27 -12.71 -12.64
CA TYR A 110 2.73 -12.83 -12.68
C TYR A 110 3.45 -11.66 -12.01
N PRO A 111 3.06 -10.38 -12.23
CA PRO A 111 3.69 -9.24 -11.53
C PRO A 111 3.42 -9.23 -10.03
N ALA A 112 2.29 -9.80 -9.58
CA ALA A 112 1.96 -9.93 -8.16
C ALA A 112 2.57 -11.17 -7.50
N LEU A 113 3.38 -11.97 -8.23
CA LEU A 113 3.94 -13.24 -7.78
C LEU A 113 2.88 -14.26 -7.29
N LEU A 114 1.65 -14.17 -7.82
CA LEU A 114 0.51 -15.05 -7.54
C LEU A 114 0.44 -16.27 -8.49
N ALA A 115 1.15 -16.20 -9.62
CA ALA A 115 1.31 -17.32 -10.53
C ALA A 115 2.67 -17.31 -11.24
N VAL A 116 3.16 -18.50 -11.57
CA VAL A 116 4.42 -18.76 -12.28
C VAL A 116 4.12 -19.49 -13.60
N TYR A 117 5.00 -19.33 -14.60
CA TYR A 117 4.90 -20.05 -15.86
C TYR A 117 4.91 -21.57 -15.66
N ALA A 118 4.06 -22.29 -16.40
CA ALA A 118 4.09 -23.75 -16.50
C ALA A 118 5.28 -24.26 -17.34
N SER A 119 6.51 -23.95 -16.91
CA SER A 119 7.75 -24.58 -17.42
C SER A 119 7.81 -26.04 -16.95
N PRO A 120 8.33 -27.00 -17.73
CA PRO A 120 8.53 -28.37 -17.28
C PRO A 120 9.35 -28.47 -15.98
N GLU A 121 10.31 -27.56 -15.78
CA GLU A 121 11.11 -27.47 -14.55
C GLU A 121 10.24 -27.06 -13.34
N ASN A 122 9.43 -26.01 -13.50
CA ASN A 122 8.53 -25.53 -12.44
C ASN A 122 7.42 -26.54 -12.13
N ILE A 123 6.93 -27.27 -13.13
CA ILE A 123 5.94 -28.35 -12.93
C ILE A 123 6.56 -29.45 -12.04
N ALA A 124 7.80 -29.86 -12.32
CA ALA A 124 8.51 -30.85 -11.51
C ALA A 124 8.75 -30.35 -10.08
N GLU A 125 9.25 -29.12 -9.90
CA GLU A 125 9.49 -28.51 -8.59
C GLU A 125 8.22 -28.46 -7.72
N PHE A 126 7.10 -27.97 -8.28
CA PHE A 126 5.83 -27.92 -7.56
C PHE A 126 5.22 -29.31 -7.32
N GLU A 127 5.44 -30.29 -8.21
CA GLU A 127 5.06 -31.68 -7.93
C GLU A 127 5.88 -32.31 -6.79
N GLU A 128 7.17 -31.99 -6.70
CA GLU A 128 8.03 -32.41 -5.58
C GLU A 128 7.65 -31.71 -4.27
N GLU A 129 7.38 -30.40 -4.29
CA GLU A 129 6.84 -29.66 -3.13
C GLU A 129 5.51 -30.28 -2.64
N ARG A 130 4.63 -30.69 -3.57
CA ARG A 130 3.36 -31.37 -3.25
C ARG A 130 3.57 -32.77 -2.67
N LYS A 131 4.49 -33.58 -3.23
CA LYS A 131 4.85 -34.91 -2.70
C LYS A 131 5.46 -34.82 -1.30
N ALA A 132 6.35 -33.86 -1.07
CA ALA A 132 6.98 -33.62 0.24
C ALA A 132 5.99 -33.18 1.32
N LYS A 133 4.89 -32.50 0.95
CA LYS A 133 3.85 -32.03 1.87
C LYS A 133 2.69 -33.01 2.09
N GLY A 134 2.64 -34.13 1.36
CA GLY A 134 1.65 -35.20 1.59
C GLY A 134 0.19 -34.83 1.30
N ILE A 135 -0.07 -33.78 0.51
CA ILE A 135 -1.42 -33.26 0.27
C ILE A 135 -2.11 -34.04 -0.85
N GLU A 136 -3.19 -34.75 -0.55
CA GLU A 136 -4.00 -35.40 -1.59
C GLU A 136 -4.79 -34.41 -2.46
N LYS A 137 -5.03 -34.81 -3.71
CA LYS A 137 -5.74 -34.01 -4.73
C LYS A 137 -7.21 -33.72 -4.39
N LEU A 138 -7.76 -34.40 -3.37
CA LEU A 138 -9.14 -34.26 -2.92
C LEU A 138 -9.30 -33.22 -1.79
N GLU A 139 -8.43 -33.26 -0.78
CA GLU A 139 -8.44 -32.31 0.36
C GLU A 139 -8.18 -30.87 -0.10
N SER A 140 -7.24 -30.71 -1.02
CA SER A 140 -6.91 -29.44 -1.67
C SER A 140 -8.11 -28.84 -2.42
N ARG A 141 -8.89 -29.67 -3.13
CA ARG A 141 -10.14 -29.24 -3.80
C ARG A 141 -11.27 -28.91 -2.82
N LEU A 142 -11.37 -29.63 -1.70
CA LEU A 142 -12.34 -29.33 -0.65
C LEU A 142 -12.17 -27.90 -0.13
N GLY A 143 -10.94 -27.36 -0.04
CA GLY A 143 -10.70 -25.96 0.34
C GLY A 143 -11.36 -24.93 -0.60
N VAL A 144 -11.25 -25.12 -1.92
CA VAL A 144 -11.84 -24.22 -2.92
C VAL A 144 -13.37 -24.34 -2.92
N PHE A 145 -13.89 -25.56 -3.05
CA PHE A 145 -15.33 -25.78 -3.10
C PHE A 145 -16.03 -25.47 -1.77
N ALA A 146 -15.40 -25.71 -0.61
CA ALA A 146 -15.97 -25.32 0.68
C ALA A 146 -16.03 -23.79 0.83
N ARG A 147 -15.00 -23.04 0.40
CA ARG A 147 -15.06 -21.56 0.48
C ARG A 147 -16.07 -20.96 -0.51
N MET A 148 -16.19 -21.52 -1.71
CA MET A 148 -17.24 -21.12 -2.65
C MET A 148 -18.64 -21.51 -2.15
N ALA A 149 -18.82 -22.74 -1.65
CA ALA A 149 -20.08 -23.18 -1.07
C ALA A 149 -20.46 -22.37 0.18
N MET A 150 -19.51 -22.00 1.04
CA MET A 150 -19.76 -21.09 2.16
C MET A 150 -20.23 -19.71 1.68
N LYS A 151 -19.69 -19.19 0.56
CA LYS A 151 -20.15 -17.92 -0.04
C LYS A 151 -21.58 -18.03 -0.56
N GLU A 152 -21.90 -19.09 -1.31
CA GLU A 152 -23.26 -19.34 -1.81
C GLU A 152 -24.26 -19.58 -0.67
N LEU A 153 -23.93 -20.44 0.30
CA LEU A 153 -24.75 -20.73 1.48
C LEU A 153 -24.99 -19.48 2.35
N ASN A 154 -24.04 -18.55 2.38
CA ASN A 154 -24.17 -17.28 3.10
C ASN A 154 -25.11 -16.27 2.40
N HIS A 155 -25.33 -16.42 1.09
CA HIS A 155 -26.30 -15.64 0.34
C HIS A 155 -27.63 -16.36 0.14
N LEU A 156 -27.67 -17.68 0.36
CA LEU A 156 -28.86 -18.51 0.23
C LEU A 156 -29.81 -18.32 1.42
N GLN A 157 -30.91 -17.60 1.20
CA GLN A 157 -32.04 -17.64 2.11
C GLN A 157 -32.84 -18.93 1.87
N LEU A 158 -32.83 -19.83 2.85
CA LEU A 158 -33.52 -21.11 2.78
C LEU A 158 -34.89 -21.00 3.47
N GLU A 159 -35.96 -20.96 2.69
CA GLU A 159 -37.32 -21.04 3.22
C GLU A 159 -37.60 -22.47 3.69
N VAL A 160 -37.77 -22.65 5.00
CA VAL A 160 -38.11 -23.95 5.60
C VAL A 160 -39.62 -23.96 5.88
N PRO A 161 -40.46 -24.62 5.06
CA PRO A 161 -41.89 -24.68 5.30
C PRO A 161 -42.18 -25.59 6.50
N MET A 162 -42.73 -24.99 7.56
CA MET A 162 -43.10 -25.70 8.78
C MET A 162 -44.59 -25.53 9.07
N ASN A 163 -45.21 -26.49 9.76
CA ASN A 163 -46.61 -26.37 10.18
C ASN A 163 -46.75 -25.38 11.37
N THR A 164 -47.92 -24.78 11.51
CA THR A 164 -48.29 -23.81 12.56
C THR A 164 -48.96 -24.44 13.80
N ASP A 165 -49.42 -25.69 13.73
CA ASP A 165 -50.51 -26.19 14.62
C ASP A 165 -50.10 -27.15 15.77
N GLN A 166 -48.81 -27.47 15.93
CA GLN A 166 -48.19 -28.35 16.98
C GLN A 166 -46.76 -27.79 17.24
N GLU A 167 -45.82 -28.42 17.99
CA GLU A 167 -44.50 -27.83 18.41
C GLU A 167 -43.20 -28.52 17.87
N TRP A 168 -42.21 -27.71 17.36
CA TRP A 168 -41.01 -28.04 16.52
C TRP A 168 -39.80 -27.32 17.07
N THR A 169 -38.73 -28.07 17.25
CA THR A 169 -37.37 -27.53 17.25
C THR A 169 -36.78 -27.67 15.85
N LEU A 170 -35.93 -26.71 15.44
CA LEU A 170 -35.35 -26.69 14.08
C LEU A 170 -34.26 -27.76 13.93
N ASP A 171 -34.70 -28.98 13.63
CA ASP A 171 -33.79 -30.11 13.51
C ASP A 171 -33.11 -30.22 12.13
N LYS A 172 -31.96 -30.93 12.08
CA LYS A 172 -31.13 -31.09 10.86
C LYS A 172 -31.91 -31.65 9.66
N THR A 173 -32.92 -32.47 9.91
CA THR A 173 -33.81 -33.07 8.90
C THR A 173 -34.63 -32.03 8.16
N HIS A 174 -35.17 -31.01 8.84
CA HIS A 174 -35.97 -29.95 8.24
C HIS A 174 -35.14 -29.11 7.26
N VAL A 175 -33.91 -28.76 7.67
CA VAL A 175 -32.93 -28.06 6.83
C VAL A 175 -32.59 -28.91 5.59
N GLN A 176 -32.36 -30.22 5.75
CA GLN A 176 -32.13 -31.12 4.61
C GLN A 176 -33.32 -31.23 3.65
N VAL A 177 -34.55 -31.23 4.16
CA VAL A 177 -35.78 -31.24 3.33
C VAL A 177 -35.92 -29.92 2.57
N ALA A 178 -35.70 -28.77 3.22
CA ALA A 178 -35.74 -27.47 2.56
C ALA A 178 -34.68 -27.34 1.45
N PHE A 179 -33.44 -27.81 1.68
CA PHE A 179 -32.42 -27.86 0.62
C PHE A 179 -32.82 -28.74 -0.57
N ARG A 180 -33.58 -29.82 -0.33
CA ARG A 180 -34.14 -30.65 -1.42
C ARG A 180 -35.26 -29.91 -2.16
N LEU A 181 -36.11 -29.17 -1.46
CA LEU A 181 -37.21 -28.39 -2.03
C LEU A 181 -36.74 -27.20 -2.87
N GLN A 182 -35.70 -26.46 -2.44
CA GLN A 182 -35.11 -25.41 -3.29
C GLN A 182 -34.44 -25.99 -4.54
N ASN A 183 -33.81 -27.16 -4.45
CA ASN A 183 -33.23 -27.81 -5.63
C ASN A 183 -34.31 -28.40 -6.57
N SER A 184 -35.48 -28.84 -6.08
CA SER A 184 -36.58 -29.34 -6.91
C SER A 184 -37.50 -28.25 -7.47
N THR A 185 -37.47 -27.02 -6.95
CA THR A 185 -38.07 -25.86 -7.62
C THR A 185 -37.23 -25.34 -8.79
N GLY A 186 -35.96 -25.74 -8.90
CA GLY A 186 -35.08 -25.50 -10.05
C GLY A 186 -35.27 -26.45 -11.25
N THR A 187 -35.85 -27.64 -11.03
CA THR A 187 -36.20 -28.60 -12.11
C THR A 187 -37.47 -29.36 -11.72
N GLY A 188 -38.58 -29.09 -12.42
CA GLY A 188 -39.89 -29.59 -12.03
C GLY A 188 -40.04 -31.12 -12.08
N GLY A 189 -40.71 -31.68 -11.07
CA GLY A 189 -41.27 -33.03 -11.09
C GLY A 189 -41.18 -33.80 -9.77
N GLY A 190 -42.30 -33.89 -9.03
CA GLY A 190 -42.57 -35.05 -8.17
C GLY A 190 -42.65 -34.85 -6.64
N GLU A 191 -43.87 -34.99 -6.13
CA GLU A 191 -44.22 -35.79 -4.92
C GLU A 191 -43.82 -35.33 -3.50
N GLN A 192 -44.77 -34.62 -2.87
CA GLN A 192 -45.34 -34.81 -1.52
C GLN A 192 -44.54 -35.60 -0.43
N ASN A 193 -44.33 -35.01 0.76
CA ASN A 193 -45.19 -35.28 1.95
C ASN A 193 -44.80 -34.57 3.27
N HIS A 194 -45.83 -34.01 3.92
CA HIS A 194 -46.15 -33.95 5.37
C HIS A 194 -45.14 -33.63 6.50
N ASN A 195 -45.56 -32.63 7.32
CA ASN A 195 -45.55 -32.56 8.80
C ASN A 195 -44.17 -32.39 9.51
N ASN A 196 -44.02 -31.75 10.69
CA ASN A 196 -44.92 -30.95 11.55
C ASN A 196 -44.02 -30.05 12.47
N SER A 197 -44.24 -28.73 12.62
CA SER A 197 -45.13 -28.00 13.61
C SER A 197 -44.35 -27.38 14.80
N SER A 198 -44.45 -26.08 15.23
CA SER A 198 -43.55 -25.01 15.87
C SER A 198 -43.24 -24.72 17.39
N GLY A 199 -41.95 -24.47 17.79
CA GLY A 199 -41.51 -23.93 19.12
C GLY A 199 -40.00 -23.63 19.44
N HIS A 200 -39.68 -22.31 19.56
CA HIS A 200 -38.81 -21.57 20.53
C HIS A 200 -37.50 -22.21 21.09
N SER A 201 -36.36 -21.50 21.18
CA SER A 201 -36.18 -20.12 21.67
C SER A 201 -35.02 -19.33 21.02
N GLU A 202 -34.93 -18.05 21.36
CA GLU A 202 -34.04 -17.00 20.84
C GLU A 202 -32.53 -17.37 20.81
N ASP A 203 -31.81 -17.01 19.73
CA ASP A 203 -30.71 -16.02 19.86
C ASP A 203 -30.12 -15.48 18.52
N SER A 204 -29.69 -14.21 18.59
CA SER A 204 -28.78 -13.45 17.70
C SER A 204 -28.61 -13.79 16.19
N ASN A 205 -29.34 -13.04 15.36
CA ASN A 205 -29.08 -12.82 13.93
C ASN A 205 -27.64 -12.32 13.66
N SER A 206 -26.79 -13.10 12.96
CA SER A 206 -25.42 -12.69 12.62
C SER A 206 -24.97 -13.14 11.22
N GLN A 207 -25.10 -12.23 10.24
CA GLN A 207 -24.38 -12.32 8.96
C GLN A 207 -22.86 -12.17 9.21
N PRO A 208 -21.98 -12.91 8.50
CA PRO A 208 -20.55 -12.69 8.52
C PRO A 208 -20.23 -11.38 7.80
N THR A 209 -20.17 -10.30 8.56
CA THR A 209 -19.72 -8.99 8.09
C THR A 209 -18.20 -8.94 8.13
N LEU A 210 -17.57 -8.52 7.03
CA LEU A 210 -16.16 -8.10 7.08
C LEU A 210 -16.08 -6.91 8.04
N SER A 211 -15.33 -7.10 9.13
CA SER A 211 -15.50 -6.36 10.37
C SER A 211 -14.46 -5.24 10.51
N LEU A 212 -14.65 -4.37 11.51
CA LEU A 212 -13.65 -3.38 11.92
C LEU A 212 -12.28 -4.03 12.21
N SER A 213 -12.26 -5.29 12.65
CA SER A 213 -11.05 -6.12 12.80
C SER A 213 -10.24 -6.21 11.51
N ASP A 214 -10.91 -6.45 10.39
CA ASP A 214 -10.27 -6.83 9.14
C ASP A 214 -9.62 -5.61 8.50
N MET A 215 -10.22 -4.43 8.69
CA MET A 215 -9.60 -3.14 8.35
C MET A 215 -8.36 -2.86 9.21
N LYS A 216 -8.36 -3.18 10.51
CA LYS A 216 -7.15 -3.08 11.33
C LYS A 216 -6.06 -4.01 10.82
N THR A 217 -6.38 -5.26 10.54
CA THR A 217 -5.42 -6.23 10.00
C THR A 217 -4.84 -5.80 8.65
N ILE A 218 -5.62 -5.15 7.78
CA ILE A 218 -5.09 -4.60 6.51
C ILE A 218 -4.14 -3.41 6.74
N LEU A 219 -4.46 -2.53 7.69
CA LEU A 219 -3.59 -1.40 8.06
C LEU A 219 -2.29 -1.86 8.77
N GLU A 220 -2.36 -2.95 9.53
CA GLU A 220 -1.23 -3.54 10.27
C GLU A 220 -0.38 -4.50 9.42
N ASP A 221 -0.90 -4.98 8.29
CA ASP A 221 -0.12 -5.76 7.34
C ASP A 221 0.93 -4.86 6.67
N THR A 222 2.19 -5.13 7.00
CA THR A 222 3.40 -4.48 6.49
C THR A 222 4.03 -5.23 5.32
N ARG A 223 3.50 -6.41 4.94
CA ARG A 223 4.05 -7.25 3.86
C ARG A 223 3.49 -6.89 2.48
N THR A 224 2.38 -6.17 2.45
CA THR A 224 1.67 -5.74 1.23
C THR A 224 2.06 -4.31 0.83
N TYR A 225 3.34 -4.11 0.46
CA TYR A 225 3.83 -2.83 -0.09
C TYR A 225 3.38 -2.66 -1.56
N SER A 226 2.06 -2.55 -1.74
CA SER A 226 1.34 -2.51 -3.02
C SER A 226 0.21 -1.48 -2.92
N ASP A 227 0.58 -0.21 -3.07
CA ASP A 227 -0.25 0.99 -2.83
C ASP A 227 -1.67 0.91 -3.42
N THR A 228 -1.82 0.24 -4.57
CA THR A 228 -3.10 0.15 -5.31
C THR A 228 -3.96 -1.08 -5.01
N SER A 229 -3.45 -2.11 -4.31
CA SER A 229 -4.29 -3.24 -3.87
C SER A 229 -5.04 -2.91 -2.58
N ASP A 230 -4.35 -2.27 -1.64
CA ASP A 230 -4.83 -2.18 -0.28
C ASP A 230 -5.77 -1.00 -0.08
N THR A 231 -5.52 0.11 -0.77
CA THR A 231 -6.48 1.22 -0.93
C THR A 231 -7.84 0.71 -1.43
N LYS A 232 -7.86 -0.17 -2.44
CA LYS A 232 -9.09 -0.80 -2.96
C LYS A 232 -9.74 -1.75 -1.94
N ARG A 233 -8.95 -2.56 -1.21
CA ARG A 233 -9.46 -3.47 -0.18
C ARG A 233 -10.09 -2.69 0.98
N VAL A 234 -9.41 -1.66 1.50
CA VAL A 234 -9.95 -0.79 2.57
C VAL A 234 -11.19 -0.05 2.09
N LEU A 235 -11.22 0.48 0.87
CA LEU A 235 -12.42 1.11 0.30
C LEU A 235 -13.61 0.13 0.21
N MET A 236 -13.38 -1.13 -0.16
CA MET A 236 -14.42 -2.15 -0.20
C MET A 236 -14.94 -2.51 1.20
N CYS A 237 -14.03 -2.72 2.17
CA CYS A 237 -14.39 -2.96 3.57
C CYS A 237 -15.20 -1.78 4.14
N ALA A 238 -14.73 -0.55 3.91
CA ALA A 238 -15.39 0.67 4.36
C ALA A 238 -16.80 0.82 3.78
N ARG A 239 -17.02 0.52 2.49
CA ARG A 239 -18.35 0.53 1.87
C ARG A 239 -19.32 -0.51 2.43
N ASN A 240 -18.83 -1.63 2.94
CA ASN A 240 -19.66 -2.67 3.56
C ASN A 240 -19.96 -2.37 5.05
N PHE A 241 -19.00 -1.74 5.74
CA PHE A 241 -19.08 -1.37 7.15
C PHE A 241 -19.93 -0.11 7.39
N VAL A 242 -19.71 0.95 6.60
CA VAL A 242 -20.34 2.25 6.83
C VAL A 242 -21.83 2.23 6.46
N ARG A 243 -22.70 2.31 7.48
CA ARG A 243 -24.16 2.40 7.32
C ARG A 243 -24.75 3.64 8.00
N THR A 244 -24.05 4.18 9.00
CA THR A 244 -24.47 5.31 9.82
C THR A 244 -23.42 6.44 9.79
N ALA A 245 -23.85 7.64 10.14
CA ALA A 245 -22.95 8.78 10.35
C ALA A 245 -21.91 8.56 11.48
N ASN A 246 -22.17 7.62 12.40
CA ASN A 246 -21.21 7.24 13.44
C ASN A 246 -20.10 6.33 12.88
N ASP A 247 -20.43 5.46 11.92
CA ASP A 247 -19.47 4.55 11.30
C ASP A 247 -18.44 5.34 10.47
N VAL A 248 -18.88 6.41 9.79
CA VAL A 248 -17.99 7.36 9.08
C VAL A 248 -16.95 7.96 10.04
N LYS A 249 -17.40 8.41 11.22
CA LYS A 249 -16.51 8.97 12.27
C LYS A 249 -15.56 7.90 12.81
N THR A 250 -16.09 6.70 13.11
CA THR A 250 -15.31 5.57 13.64
C THR A 250 -14.23 5.14 12.65
N LEU A 251 -14.54 5.07 11.35
CA LEU A 251 -13.59 4.78 10.28
C LEU A 251 -12.49 5.86 10.17
N ALA A 252 -12.88 7.14 10.19
CA ALA A 252 -11.93 8.25 10.16
C ALA A 252 -10.98 8.22 11.37
N SER A 253 -11.52 8.08 12.58
CA SER A 253 -10.73 7.96 13.82
C SER A 253 -9.82 6.74 13.84
N LEU A 254 -10.25 5.60 13.28
CA LEU A 254 -9.44 4.37 13.25
C LEU A 254 -8.20 4.55 12.36
N ILE A 255 -8.37 5.07 11.14
CA ILE A 255 -7.24 5.31 10.22
C ILE A 255 -6.34 6.41 10.77
N TYR A 256 -6.93 7.51 11.24
CA TYR A 256 -6.21 8.64 11.82
C TYR A 256 -5.32 8.22 13.00
N ASN A 257 -5.88 7.55 14.01
CA ASN A 257 -5.11 7.09 15.17
C ASN A 257 -3.96 6.15 14.77
N LYS A 258 -4.19 5.24 13.78
CA LYS A 258 -3.14 4.33 13.33
C LYS A 258 -1.97 5.03 12.64
N CYS A 259 -2.23 6.10 11.88
CA CYS A 259 -1.18 6.92 11.25
C CYS A 259 -0.41 7.78 12.28
N LEU A 260 -1.04 8.11 13.41
CA LEU A 260 -0.41 8.79 14.54
C LEU A 260 0.41 7.83 15.42
N GLU A 261 0.02 6.56 15.52
CA GLU A 261 0.78 5.49 16.20
C GLU A 261 2.04 5.06 15.43
N ASP A 262 1.99 5.03 14.09
CA ASP A 262 3.14 4.67 13.24
C ASP A 262 3.27 5.66 12.07
N SER A 263 4.27 6.55 12.18
CA SER A 263 4.57 7.56 11.15
C SER A 263 4.93 6.95 9.79
N SER A 264 5.38 5.69 9.73
CA SER A 264 5.65 5.02 8.45
C SER A 264 4.37 4.63 7.69
N LEU A 265 3.21 4.65 8.35
CA LEU A 265 1.91 4.51 7.71
C LEU A 265 1.35 5.84 7.16
N ALA A 266 1.90 7.00 7.51
CA ALA A 266 1.34 8.31 7.16
C ALA A 266 1.01 8.45 5.65
N LYS A 267 1.95 8.09 4.78
CA LYS A 267 1.78 8.13 3.32
C LYS A 267 0.65 7.21 2.85
N ARG A 268 0.75 5.90 3.13
CA ARG A 268 -0.26 4.88 2.78
C ARG A 268 -1.64 5.23 3.34
N GLY A 269 -1.68 5.76 4.57
CA GLY A 269 -2.88 6.26 5.23
C GLY A 269 -3.51 7.43 4.50
N SER A 270 -2.71 8.37 3.98
CA SER A 270 -3.21 9.53 3.23
C SER A 270 -3.80 9.12 1.87
N GLU A 271 -3.21 8.13 1.20
CA GLU A 271 -3.72 7.52 -0.03
C GLU A 271 -5.04 6.77 0.20
N ILE A 272 -5.12 6.01 1.30
CA ILE A 272 -6.36 5.40 1.77
C ILE A 272 -7.42 6.49 2.03
N CYS A 273 -7.11 7.51 2.84
CA CYS A 273 -8.01 8.63 3.12
C CYS A 273 -8.47 9.36 1.85
N ASN A 274 -7.59 9.54 0.86
CA ASN A 274 -7.95 10.11 -0.44
C ASN A 274 -8.99 9.25 -1.15
N SER A 275 -8.79 7.92 -1.21
CA SER A 275 -9.74 6.98 -1.81
C SER A 275 -11.10 6.92 -1.08
N LEU A 276 -11.13 7.17 0.24
CA LEU A 276 -12.32 7.20 1.08
C LEU A 276 -13.07 8.54 1.03
N THR A 277 -12.57 9.55 0.30
CA THR A 277 -13.21 10.88 0.19
C THR A 277 -14.66 10.81 -0.30
N SER A 278 -15.03 9.79 -1.09
CA SER A 278 -16.39 9.60 -1.60
C SER A 278 -17.36 8.94 -0.60
N ILE A 279 -16.95 8.68 0.65
CA ILE A 279 -17.80 8.06 1.66
C ILE A 279 -18.52 9.14 2.45
N GLU A 280 -19.85 9.11 2.39
CA GLU A 280 -20.74 9.99 3.15
C GLU A 280 -22.02 9.26 3.56
N VAL A 281 -22.59 9.65 4.71
CA VAL A 281 -23.90 9.18 5.18
C VAL A 281 -24.71 10.39 5.65
N GLY A 282 -25.77 10.72 4.92
CA GLY A 282 -26.53 11.95 5.13
C GLY A 282 -25.64 13.17 4.91
N ALA A 283 -25.55 14.05 5.90
CA ALA A 283 -24.68 15.24 5.87
C ALA A 283 -23.23 14.97 6.35
N VAL A 284 -22.89 13.75 6.77
CA VAL A 284 -21.58 13.44 7.36
C VAL A 284 -20.65 12.80 6.33
N GLN A 285 -19.65 13.56 5.90
CA GLN A 285 -18.64 13.15 4.91
C GLN A 285 -17.35 12.72 5.60
N PHE A 286 -16.73 11.64 5.14
CA PHE A 286 -15.46 11.12 5.67
C PHE A 286 -14.36 12.20 5.70
N ARG A 287 -14.25 12.97 4.63
CA ARG A 287 -13.32 14.10 4.50
C ARG A 287 -13.51 15.14 5.62
N SER A 288 -14.75 15.47 5.96
CA SER A 288 -15.05 16.42 7.04
C SER A 288 -14.71 15.85 8.42
N CYS A 289 -14.90 14.54 8.63
CA CYS A 289 -14.50 13.88 9.87
C CYS A 289 -12.97 13.86 10.03
N LEU A 290 -12.23 13.49 8.98
CA LEU A 290 -10.77 13.48 9.00
C LEU A 290 -10.18 14.86 9.29
N LEU A 291 -10.64 15.90 8.59
CA LEU A 291 -10.16 17.27 8.81
C LEU A 291 -10.53 17.81 10.20
N SER A 292 -11.67 17.38 10.77
CA SER A 292 -12.03 17.73 12.14
C SER A 292 -11.13 17.08 13.19
N LEU A 293 -10.58 15.89 12.92
CA LEU A 293 -9.59 15.24 13.78
C LEU A 293 -8.24 15.97 13.70
N VAL A 294 -7.76 16.21 12.48
CA VAL A 294 -6.53 16.98 12.21
C VAL A 294 -6.58 18.36 12.87
N GLN A 295 -7.71 19.08 12.75
CA GLN A 295 -7.89 20.39 13.37
C GLN A 295 -7.98 20.32 14.91
N GLY A 296 -8.46 19.20 15.46
CA GLY A 296 -8.49 18.95 16.90
C GLY A 296 -7.08 18.89 17.48
N ASP A 297 -6.26 17.99 16.96
CA ASP A 297 -4.88 17.79 17.45
C ASP A 297 -3.98 19.00 17.14
N TYR A 298 -4.17 19.70 16.01
CA TYR A 298 -3.47 20.97 15.75
C TYR A 298 -3.75 22.05 16.81
N LYS A 299 -5.01 22.17 17.26
CA LYS A 299 -5.39 23.12 18.31
C LYS A 299 -4.85 22.72 19.68
N ALA A 300 -4.77 21.41 19.94
CA ALA A 300 -4.24 20.85 21.19
C ALA A 300 -2.75 20.47 21.11
N ARG A 301 -2.01 20.92 20.07
CA ARG A 301 -0.65 20.45 19.78
C ARG A 301 0.32 20.67 20.93
N ASP A 302 0.17 21.77 21.67
CA ASP A 302 1.04 22.15 22.78
C ASP A 302 0.87 21.21 23.99
N ASP A 303 -0.28 20.54 24.11
CA ASP A 303 -0.53 19.49 25.10
C ASP A 303 -0.15 18.11 24.54
N LEU A 304 -0.44 17.85 23.26
CA LEU A 304 -0.01 16.62 22.57
C LEU A 304 1.52 16.42 22.62
N ILE A 305 2.30 17.50 22.49
CA ILE A 305 3.77 17.48 22.60
C ILE A 305 4.23 17.10 24.01
N LYS A 306 3.49 17.50 25.05
CA LYS A 306 3.82 17.17 26.46
C LYS A 306 3.43 15.74 26.82
N ASP A 307 2.26 15.32 26.36
CA ASP A 307 1.66 14.02 26.72
C ASP A 307 2.24 12.87 25.90
N ASP A 308 2.43 13.05 24.59
CA ASP A 308 2.97 12.03 23.68
C ASP A 308 3.73 12.65 22.48
N PRO A 309 5.05 12.94 22.66
CA PRO A 309 5.91 13.44 21.59
C PRO A 309 5.96 12.53 20.35
N SER A 310 5.81 11.21 20.53
CA SER A 310 5.86 10.25 19.41
C SER A 310 4.61 10.37 18.55
N ARG A 311 3.45 10.56 19.19
CA ARG A 311 2.17 10.84 18.53
C ARG A 311 2.15 12.21 17.87
N PHE A 312 2.80 13.23 18.43
CA PHE A 312 3.02 14.51 17.73
C PHE A 312 3.87 14.35 16.45
N ASN A 313 4.89 13.49 16.48
CA ASN A 313 5.68 13.14 15.29
C ASN A 313 4.82 12.42 14.24
N GLY A 314 4.02 11.43 14.64
CA GLY A 314 3.06 10.76 13.76
C GLY A 314 2.03 11.73 13.16
N PHE A 315 1.50 12.65 13.98
CA PHE A 315 0.59 13.71 13.55
C PHE A 315 1.22 14.63 12.50
N THR A 316 2.46 15.10 12.74
CA THR A 316 3.17 16.00 11.81
C THR A 316 3.44 15.32 10.47
N ALA A 317 3.84 14.04 10.48
CA ALA A 317 3.99 13.25 9.26
C ALA A 317 2.66 13.10 8.50
N PHE A 318 1.58 12.74 9.21
CA PHE A 318 0.28 12.54 8.58
C PHE A 318 -0.36 13.81 8.05
N LEU A 319 -0.16 14.95 8.73
CA LEU A 319 -0.57 16.27 8.27
C LEU A 319 0.12 16.65 6.95
N CYS A 320 1.42 16.39 6.82
CA CYS A 320 2.17 16.62 5.58
C CYS A 320 1.68 15.71 4.45
N GLU A 321 1.52 14.41 4.70
CA GLU A 321 1.06 13.45 3.68
C GLU A 321 -0.40 13.71 3.24
N ILE A 322 -1.30 14.15 4.14
CA ILE A 322 -2.64 14.62 3.76
C ILE A 322 -2.56 15.80 2.78
N PHE A 323 -1.68 16.77 3.02
CA PHE A 323 -1.47 17.90 2.11
C PHE A 323 -0.82 17.46 0.79
N ALA A 324 0.12 16.51 0.85
CA ALA A 324 0.80 15.92 -0.31
C ALA A 324 -0.17 15.23 -1.26
N VAL A 325 -1.08 14.39 -0.74
CA VAL A 325 -1.89 13.45 -1.54
C VAL A 325 -3.33 13.93 -1.78
N MET A 326 -4.01 14.47 -0.78
CA MET A 326 -5.44 14.78 -0.91
C MET A 326 -5.68 16.09 -1.66
N ARG A 327 -6.71 16.10 -2.52
CA ARG A 327 -7.08 17.27 -3.35
C ARG A 327 -8.55 17.65 -3.19
N THR A 328 -8.92 18.88 -3.54
CA THR A 328 -10.30 19.33 -3.70
C THR A 328 -10.95 18.74 -4.96
N SER A 329 -12.26 18.95 -5.15
CA SER A 329 -12.94 18.66 -6.42
C SER A 329 -12.39 19.49 -7.60
N THR A 330 -11.77 20.64 -7.32
CA THR A 330 -11.03 21.47 -8.30
C THR A 330 -9.59 21.00 -8.54
N ASN A 331 -9.18 19.88 -7.95
CA ASN A 331 -7.81 19.34 -7.97
C ASN A 331 -6.75 20.26 -7.32
N GLU A 332 -7.16 21.15 -6.42
CA GLU A 332 -6.25 22.01 -5.65
C GLU A 332 -5.83 21.34 -4.32
N VAL A 333 -4.69 21.77 -3.78
CA VAL A 333 -4.28 21.42 -2.40
C VAL A 333 -5.18 22.09 -1.37
N PHE A 334 -5.22 21.53 -0.16
CA PHE A 334 -5.85 22.17 0.98
C PHE A 334 -5.01 23.34 1.52
N LYS A 335 -5.13 24.52 0.89
CA LYS A 335 -4.49 25.77 1.34
C LYS A 335 -4.62 26.05 2.86
N PRO A 336 -5.74 25.73 3.56
CA PRO A 336 -5.84 25.88 5.02
C PRO A 336 -4.87 25.03 5.86
N LEU A 337 -4.25 23.97 5.30
CA LEU A 337 -3.27 23.14 6.01
C LEU A 337 -1.83 23.70 5.97
N VAL A 338 -1.55 24.64 5.06
CA VAL A 338 -0.20 25.21 4.89
C VAL A 338 0.29 25.87 6.17
N SER A 339 -0.53 26.69 6.83
CA SER A 339 -0.14 27.33 8.09
C SER A 339 0.10 26.30 9.21
N PRO A 340 -0.84 25.36 9.51
CA PRO A 340 -0.58 24.26 10.44
C PRO A 340 0.74 23.50 10.23
N ILE A 341 1.13 23.21 8.97
CA ILE A 341 2.39 22.51 8.68
C ILE A 341 3.59 23.36 9.11
N PHE A 342 3.62 24.63 8.71
CA PHE A 342 4.68 25.56 9.13
C PHE A 342 4.71 25.76 10.64
N ASP A 343 3.56 25.86 11.31
CA ASP A 343 3.48 26.03 12.77
C ASP A 343 4.05 24.80 13.50
N CYS A 344 3.75 23.59 13.03
CA CYS A 344 4.32 22.34 13.56
C CYS A 344 5.85 22.28 13.38
N PHE A 345 6.35 22.56 12.17
CA PHE A 345 7.81 22.62 11.92
C PHE A 345 8.50 23.70 12.76
N ASN A 346 7.87 24.86 12.92
CA ASN A 346 8.37 25.92 13.78
C ASN A 346 8.43 25.50 15.24
N THR A 347 7.48 24.70 15.72
CA THR A 347 7.48 24.17 17.11
C THR A 347 8.57 23.11 17.31
N ILE A 348 8.86 22.29 16.30
CA ILE A 348 9.97 21.30 16.34
C ILE A 348 11.34 21.99 16.48
N LEU A 349 11.51 23.14 15.83
CA LEU A 349 12.72 23.99 15.94
C LEU A 349 12.78 24.81 17.24
N GLY A 350 11.79 24.70 18.13
CA GLY A 350 11.72 25.42 19.41
C GLY A 350 11.25 26.87 19.29
N PRO A 351 11.42 27.69 20.34
CA PRO A 351 11.19 29.13 20.25
C PRO A 351 12.23 29.82 19.35
N GLU A 352 11.93 31.04 18.91
CA GLU A 352 12.95 31.94 18.37
C GLU A 352 13.79 32.52 19.53
N GLN A 353 15.10 32.64 19.34
CA GLN A 353 15.99 33.21 20.35
C GLN A 353 15.99 34.74 20.19
N GLU A 354 15.43 35.47 21.15
CA GLU A 354 15.53 36.93 21.17
C GLU A 354 16.95 37.36 21.57
N GLU A 355 17.51 38.34 20.85
CA GLU A 355 18.84 38.88 21.15
C GLU A 355 18.82 39.62 22.50
N GLY A 356 19.38 38.99 23.54
CA GLY A 356 19.61 39.63 24.85
C GLY A 356 18.83 39.05 26.03
N GLU A 357 18.18 37.88 25.91
CA GLU A 357 17.66 37.20 27.10
C GLU A 357 18.81 36.73 28.02
N ASP A 358 18.88 37.29 29.23
CA ASP A 358 19.89 36.95 30.26
C ASP A 358 19.85 35.48 30.74
N ASN A 359 18.78 34.74 30.41
CA ASN A 359 18.62 33.34 30.78
C ASN A 359 17.72 32.60 29.77
N PRO A 360 18.25 32.22 28.58
CA PRO A 360 17.45 31.60 27.53
C PRO A 360 16.80 30.30 28.03
N GLN A 361 15.49 30.16 27.82
CA GLN A 361 14.75 28.96 28.17
C GLN A 361 15.43 27.73 27.53
N GLU A 362 15.83 26.76 28.36
CA GLU A 362 16.58 25.59 27.88
C GLU A 362 15.66 24.65 27.08
N PHE A 363 15.65 24.84 25.76
CA PHE A 363 14.92 24.00 24.82
C PHE A 363 15.81 22.86 24.32
N GLU A 364 15.45 21.63 24.67
CA GLU A 364 16.08 20.42 24.14
C GLU A 364 15.42 20.02 22.81
N ILE A 365 16.21 19.94 21.75
CA ILE A 365 15.72 19.57 20.42
C ILE A 365 15.47 18.05 20.36
N ASN A 366 14.23 17.66 20.06
CA ASN A 366 13.90 16.26 19.80
C ASN A 366 14.48 15.82 18.44
N GLU A 367 15.51 14.97 18.48
CA GLU A 367 16.22 14.53 17.26
C GLU A 367 15.32 13.78 16.26
N ASP A 368 14.45 12.90 16.76
CA ASP A 368 13.56 12.09 15.91
C ASP A 368 12.43 12.96 15.31
N ALA A 369 12.01 14.02 16.00
CA ALA A 369 11.10 15.02 15.46
C ALA A 369 11.75 15.83 14.32
N CYS A 370 13.02 16.23 14.50
CA CYS A 370 13.79 16.93 13.46
C CYS A 370 14.07 16.03 12.24
N GLU A 371 14.42 14.77 12.43
CA GLU A 371 14.61 13.82 11.32
C GLU A 371 13.30 13.57 10.55
N ASN A 372 12.18 13.42 11.26
CA ASN A 372 10.87 13.31 10.62
C ASN A 372 10.51 14.58 9.85
N MET A 373 10.68 15.77 10.43
CA MET A 373 10.50 17.06 9.75
C MET A 373 11.38 17.16 8.50
N ALA A 374 12.64 16.73 8.55
CA ALA A 374 13.53 16.72 7.39
C ALA A 374 13.02 15.80 6.27
N MET A 375 12.55 14.58 6.61
CA MET A 375 11.90 13.68 5.65
C MET A 375 10.63 14.29 5.05
N GLN A 376 9.77 14.93 5.87
CA GLN A 376 8.56 15.59 5.37
C GLN A 376 8.90 16.77 4.46
N LEU A 377 9.88 17.61 4.79
CA LEU A 377 10.31 18.72 3.94
C LEU A 377 10.84 18.23 2.60
N GLN A 378 11.58 17.12 2.56
CA GLN A 378 11.97 16.50 1.28
C GLN A 378 10.78 15.93 0.48
N SER A 379 9.70 15.49 1.14
CA SER A 379 8.47 14.97 0.51
C SER A 379 7.56 16.09 -0.03
N VAL A 380 7.31 17.15 0.77
CA VAL A 380 6.31 18.19 0.49
C VAL A 380 6.86 19.60 0.24
N GLY A 381 8.18 19.80 0.34
CA GLY A 381 8.82 21.12 0.26
C GLY A 381 8.43 21.94 -0.97
N ARG A 382 8.42 21.33 -2.16
CA ARG A 382 7.97 21.99 -3.41
C ARG A 382 6.52 22.46 -3.35
N LEU A 383 5.61 21.67 -2.76
CA LEU A 383 4.21 22.07 -2.59
C LEU A 383 4.04 23.18 -1.54
N LEU A 384 4.90 23.21 -0.52
CA LEU A 384 4.93 24.28 0.48
C LEU A 384 5.49 25.60 -0.08
N GLU A 385 6.52 25.52 -0.93
CA GLU A 385 7.07 26.65 -1.68
C GLU A 385 6.01 27.29 -2.58
N GLU A 386 5.35 26.49 -3.42
CA GLU A 386 4.25 26.93 -4.32
C GLU A 386 3.08 27.63 -3.60
N HIS A 387 2.86 27.34 -2.31
CA HIS A 387 1.68 27.79 -1.56
C HIS A 387 2.00 28.63 -0.31
N GLY A 388 3.26 28.94 -0.06
CA GLY A 388 3.71 29.54 1.20
C GLY A 388 5.17 29.99 1.21
N ASP A 389 5.71 30.43 0.08
CA ASP A 389 7.11 30.84 -0.11
C ASP A 389 7.68 31.75 0.99
N ASP A 390 6.97 32.80 1.40
CA ASP A 390 7.39 33.69 2.51
C ASP A 390 7.64 32.91 3.82
N LYS A 391 6.77 31.93 4.12
CA LYS A 391 6.87 31.09 5.32
C LYS A 391 7.96 30.04 5.19
N LEU A 392 8.18 29.52 3.98
CA LEU A 392 9.27 28.60 3.70
C LEU A 392 10.63 29.31 3.84
N THR A 393 10.78 30.50 3.27
CA THR A 393 11.98 31.32 3.40
C THR A 393 12.31 31.56 4.88
N HIS A 394 11.33 31.98 5.67
CA HIS A 394 11.47 32.13 7.12
C HIS A 394 11.86 30.81 7.84
N LEU A 395 11.21 29.70 7.50
CA LEU A 395 11.56 28.38 8.04
C LEU A 395 13.00 27.99 7.70
N MET A 396 13.46 28.25 6.47
CA MET A 396 14.83 27.96 6.05
C MET A 396 15.86 28.79 6.82
N ASP A 397 15.54 30.03 7.18
CA ASP A 397 16.40 30.84 8.05
C ASP A 397 16.44 30.28 9.49
N ARG A 398 15.31 29.85 10.04
CA ARG A 398 15.28 29.14 11.34
C ARG A 398 16.05 27.82 11.30
N ILE A 399 15.98 27.07 10.20
CA ILE A 399 16.78 25.86 9.97
C ILE A 399 18.28 26.20 9.94
N ARG A 400 18.70 27.27 9.26
CA ARG A 400 20.11 27.73 9.26
C ARG A 400 20.57 28.10 10.67
N THR A 401 19.78 28.85 11.43
CA THR A 401 20.06 29.20 12.84
C THR A 401 20.19 27.94 13.71
N CYS A 402 19.33 26.94 13.50
CA CYS A 402 19.42 25.65 14.18
C CYS A 402 20.71 24.89 13.84
N ILE A 403 21.16 24.89 12.57
CA ILE A 403 22.40 24.21 12.14
C ILE A 403 23.65 24.83 12.80
N ILE A 404 23.70 26.16 12.93
CA ILE A 404 24.88 26.87 13.48
C ILE A 404 24.89 26.94 15.01
N ASN A 405 23.76 26.70 15.69
CA ASN A 405 23.68 26.68 17.14
C ASN A 405 24.50 25.50 17.71
N SER A 406 25.47 25.79 18.57
CA SER A 406 26.38 24.80 19.16
C SER A 406 25.69 23.81 20.12
N ARG A 407 24.47 24.09 20.57
CA ARG A 407 23.64 23.14 21.33
C ARG A 407 22.97 22.06 20.45
N SER A 408 22.91 22.25 19.14
CA SER A 408 22.20 21.33 18.24
C SER A 408 22.97 20.02 18.03
N PRO A 409 22.35 18.84 18.27
CA PRO A 409 22.99 17.54 18.06
C PRO A 409 23.53 17.37 16.63
N ALA A 410 24.62 16.62 16.48
CA ALA A 410 25.27 16.42 15.18
C ALA A 410 24.34 15.78 14.13
N ARG A 411 23.46 14.85 14.56
CA ARG A 411 22.42 14.23 13.71
C ARG A 411 21.42 15.26 13.20
N VAL A 412 20.94 16.16 14.07
CA VAL A 412 20.03 17.26 13.70
C VAL A 412 20.70 18.23 12.74
N ARG A 413 21.92 18.67 13.07
CA ARG A 413 22.72 19.53 12.18
C ARG A 413 22.88 18.89 10.80
N CYS A 414 23.12 17.57 10.73
CA CYS A 414 23.27 16.82 9.49
C CYS A 414 21.97 16.73 8.66
N CYS A 415 20.85 16.28 9.25
CA CYS A 415 19.60 16.11 8.50
C CYS A 415 19.01 17.45 8.02
N LEU A 416 19.17 18.52 8.80
CA LEU A 416 18.79 19.86 8.40
C LEU A 416 19.67 20.42 7.27
N LEU A 417 20.95 20.05 7.21
CA LEU A 417 21.85 20.46 6.13
C LEU A 417 21.50 19.78 4.81
N GLU A 418 21.01 18.53 4.84
CA GLU A 418 20.43 17.86 3.66
C GLU A 418 19.17 18.58 3.15
N VAL A 419 18.30 19.07 4.05
CA VAL A 419 17.14 19.90 3.67
C VAL A 419 17.57 21.21 3.03
N VAL A 420 18.61 21.87 3.55
CA VAL A 420 19.17 23.08 2.92
C VAL A 420 19.72 22.80 1.52
N GLU A 421 20.39 21.66 1.30
CA GLU A 421 20.83 21.27 -0.04
C GLU A 421 19.65 20.91 -0.95
N ALA A 422 18.62 20.23 -0.45
CA ALA A 422 17.40 19.93 -1.20
C ALA A 422 16.67 21.19 -1.67
N TYR A 423 16.51 22.19 -0.79
CA TYR A 423 15.96 23.50 -1.12
C TYR A 423 16.82 24.24 -2.17
N ALA A 424 18.15 24.25 -1.99
CA ALA A 424 19.07 24.86 -2.97
C ALA A 424 19.04 24.17 -4.35
N ARG A 425 18.63 22.89 -4.40
CA ARG A 425 18.38 22.10 -5.62
C ARG A 425 16.92 22.19 -6.10
N GLY A 426 16.11 23.11 -5.58
CA GLY A 426 14.70 23.29 -5.96
C GLY A 426 13.82 22.07 -5.69
N TRP A 427 14.17 21.25 -4.69
CA TRP A 427 13.54 19.97 -4.32
C TRP A 427 13.66 18.84 -5.34
N ASP A 428 14.61 18.92 -6.29
CA ASP A 428 14.93 17.77 -7.14
C ASP A 428 15.61 16.65 -6.33
N SER A 429 15.62 15.43 -6.86
CA SER A 429 16.24 14.28 -6.20
C SER A 429 17.76 14.44 -6.07
N ALA A 430 18.31 14.06 -4.91
CA ALA A 430 19.75 14.04 -4.68
C ALA A 430 20.45 13.01 -5.60
N SER A 431 21.73 13.23 -5.90
CA SER A 431 22.55 12.20 -6.55
C SER A 431 22.82 11.05 -5.57
N ASN A 432 23.03 9.82 -6.07
CA ASN A 432 23.38 8.68 -5.20
C ASN A 432 24.62 8.97 -4.32
N HIS A 433 25.58 9.72 -4.86
CA HIS A 433 26.79 10.15 -4.13
C HIS A 433 26.45 11.17 -3.02
N THR A 434 25.55 12.11 -3.28
CA THR A 434 25.05 13.07 -2.29
C THR A 434 24.34 12.35 -1.14
N ALA A 435 23.43 11.43 -1.46
CA ALA A 435 22.72 10.64 -0.44
C ALA A 435 23.70 9.79 0.40
N GLN A 436 24.65 9.12 -0.23
CA GLN A 436 25.70 8.37 0.46
C GLN A 436 26.56 9.25 1.38
N PHE A 437 26.91 10.48 0.95
CA PHE A 437 27.64 11.42 1.80
C PHE A 437 26.90 11.72 3.11
N TYR A 438 25.59 11.98 3.05
CA TYR A 438 24.78 12.23 4.24
C TYR A 438 24.61 10.98 5.13
N CYS A 439 24.45 9.79 4.53
CA CYS A 439 24.33 8.54 5.28
C CYS A 439 25.64 8.09 5.96
N ASP A 440 26.77 8.16 5.24
CA ASP A 440 28.00 7.43 5.60
C ASP A 440 29.13 8.33 6.11
N THR A 441 29.05 9.67 5.96
CA THR A 441 30.22 10.55 6.17
C THR A 441 29.88 11.86 6.89
N ALA A 442 28.75 12.49 6.59
CA ALA A 442 28.43 13.82 7.11
C ALA A 442 28.25 13.84 8.64
N VAL A 443 27.58 12.84 9.22
CA VAL A 443 27.35 12.75 10.67
C VAL A 443 28.67 12.65 11.44
N ASP A 444 29.62 11.83 10.98
CA ASP A 444 30.93 11.66 11.62
C ASP A 444 31.76 12.96 11.57
N ILE A 445 31.77 13.64 10.42
CA ILE A 445 32.44 14.94 10.28
C ILE A 445 31.80 15.98 11.21
N ILE A 446 30.48 16.12 11.19
CA ILE A 446 29.75 17.11 12.00
C ILE A 446 29.86 16.82 13.50
N SER A 447 29.97 15.55 13.90
CA SER A 447 30.23 15.15 15.29
C SER A 447 31.62 15.57 15.78
N GLY A 448 32.60 15.66 14.86
CA GLY A 448 33.94 16.20 15.15
C GLY A 448 34.04 17.74 15.16
N LEU A 449 33.01 18.45 14.68
CA LEU A 449 32.97 19.91 14.66
C LEU A 449 32.49 20.48 16.00
N ILE A 450 33.45 20.96 16.80
CA ILE A 450 33.20 21.88 17.92
C ILE A 450 32.94 23.28 17.33
N LEU A 451 31.77 23.84 17.63
CA LEU A 451 31.34 25.20 17.26
C LEU A 451 31.38 26.13 18.48
#